data_AF-X0XY63-F1
#
_entry.id   AF-X0XY63-F1
#
_cell.length_a   1.000
_cell.length_b   1.000
_cell.length_c   1.000
_cell.angle_alpha   90.00
_cell.angle_beta   90.00
_cell.angle_gamma   90.00
#
_symmetry.space_group_name_H-M   'P 1'
#
loop_
_entity.id
_entity.type
_entity.pdbx_description
1 polymer ?
#
loop_
_entity_poly.entity_id
_entity_poly.type
_entity_poly.pdbx_seq_one_letter_code
_entity_poly.pdbx_strand_id
1 'polypeptide(L)'
;ITNCIITDNSAEDADGGGISCMRDSSPTITNCTITGNWGGIASRWGSSPIIKNCTISGNRDEGIYCSRDSSLIINNSILWANTPFQIREDGASINVRYTDV
;
A
#
# COMPACT_ATOMS: atom_id res chain seq x y z
N ILE A 1 -12.45 -0.53 -1.25
CA ILE A 1 -12.03 -1.72 -2.02
C ILE A 1 -12.10 -2.90 -1.08
N THR A 2 -12.87 -3.94 -1.40
CA THR A 2 -13.16 -5.01 -0.44
C THR A 2 -13.23 -6.36 -1.12
N ASN A 3 -12.61 -7.38 -0.53
CA ASN A 3 -12.61 -8.76 -1.04
C ASN A 3 -12.09 -8.88 -2.49
N CYS A 4 -11.03 -8.14 -2.81
CA CYS A 4 -10.44 -8.13 -4.15
C CYS A 4 -9.08 -8.81 -4.16
N ILE A 5 -8.75 -9.42 -5.30
CA ILE A 5 -7.39 -9.85 -5.65
C ILE A 5 -6.88 -8.85 -6.69
N ILE A 6 -5.77 -8.18 -6.38
CA ILE A 6 -5.12 -7.21 -7.25
C ILE A 6 -3.72 -7.73 -7.53
N THR A 7 -3.52 -8.25 -8.74
CA THR A 7 -2.29 -8.96 -9.09
C THR A 7 -1.83 -8.70 -10.52
N ASP A 8 -0.52 -8.82 -10.73
CA ASP A 8 0.15 -8.69 -12.02
C ASP A 8 -0.11 -7.37 -12.76
N ASN A 9 -0.37 -6.29 -12.02
CA ASN A 9 -0.52 -4.95 -12.60
C ASN A 9 0.85 -4.25 -12.71
N SER A 10 1.06 -3.54 -13.82
CA SER A 10 2.29 -2.80 -14.11
C SER A 10 1.99 -1.31 -14.29
N ALA A 11 2.85 -0.45 -13.74
CA ALA A 11 2.81 0.99 -13.95
C ALA A 11 4.24 1.47 -14.22
N GLU A 12 4.49 2.01 -15.42
CA GLU A 12 5.84 2.34 -15.89
C GLU A 12 6.49 3.51 -15.12
N ASP A 13 5.69 4.37 -14.47
CA ASP A 13 6.14 5.64 -13.89
C ASP A 13 6.16 5.71 -12.33
N ALA A 14 6.41 4.57 -11.66
CA ALA A 14 6.90 4.49 -10.26
C ALA A 14 5.97 4.96 -9.09
N ASP A 15 4.65 5.01 -9.28
CA ASP A 15 3.72 5.56 -8.27
C ASP A 15 2.65 4.56 -7.77
N GLY A 16 2.98 3.26 -7.81
CA GLY A 16 2.12 2.15 -7.40
C GLY A 16 1.58 1.34 -8.58
N GLY A 17 1.71 0.02 -8.51
CA GLY A 17 1.18 -0.91 -9.52
C GLY A 17 -0.19 -1.48 -9.15
N GLY A 18 -0.44 -1.70 -7.86
CA GLY A 18 -1.69 -2.28 -7.36
C GLY A 18 -2.75 -1.22 -7.07
N ILE A 19 -2.50 -0.35 -6.10
CA ILE A 19 -3.43 0.73 -5.72
C ILE A 19 -2.68 2.05 -5.56
N SER A 20 -3.21 3.11 -6.16
CA SER A 20 -2.67 4.47 -6.02
C SER A 20 -3.71 5.39 -5.38
N CYS A 21 -3.40 5.91 -4.20
CA CYS A 21 -4.20 6.90 -3.47
C CYS A 21 -3.53 8.26 -3.61
N MET A 22 -4.19 9.18 -4.30
CA MET A 22 -3.61 10.46 -4.71
C MET A 22 -4.59 11.60 -4.43
N ARG A 23 -4.09 12.79 -4.06
CA ARG A 23 -4.86 14.04 -3.95
C ARG A 23 -6.03 13.92 -2.96
N ASP A 24 -5.71 13.89 -1.67
CA ASP A 24 -6.66 13.82 -0.56
C ASP A 24 -7.57 12.56 -0.60
N SER A 25 -7.11 11.50 -1.25
CA SER A 25 -7.85 10.24 -1.35
C SER A 25 -7.82 9.47 -0.05
N SER A 26 -8.98 9.03 0.43
CA SER A 26 -9.11 8.33 1.71
C SER A 26 -9.90 7.02 1.63
N PRO A 27 -9.55 6.09 0.71
CA PRO A 27 -10.28 4.83 0.58
C PRO A 27 -9.99 3.88 1.76
N THR A 28 -10.99 3.08 2.10
CA THR A 28 -10.79 1.90 2.94
C THR A 28 -10.57 0.67 2.06
N ILE A 29 -9.49 -0.06 2.32
CA ILE A 29 -9.07 -1.29 1.65
C ILE A 29 -9.18 -2.41 2.69
N THR A 30 -9.98 -3.44 2.41
CA THR A 30 -10.28 -4.47 3.41
C THR A 30 -10.36 -5.86 2.80
N ASN A 31 -9.73 -6.85 3.44
CA ASN A 31 -9.75 -8.25 3.01
C ASN A 31 -9.26 -8.42 1.56
N CYS A 32 -8.20 -7.70 1.18
CA CYS A 32 -7.64 -7.77 -0.17
C CYS A 32 -6.28 -8.46 -0.20
N THR A 33 -5.98 -9.13 -1.31
CA THR A 33 -4.66 -9.67 -1.64
C THR A 33 -4.04 -8.82 -2.76
N ILE A 34 -2.89 -8.22 -2.50
CA ILE A 34 -2.19 -7.29 -3.41
C ILE A 34 -0.79 -7.84 -3.66
N THR A 35 -0.58 -8.52 -4.78
CA THR A 35 0.63 -9.31 -5.01
C THR A 35 1.12 -9.34 -6.45
N GLY A 36 2.43 -9.43 -6.67
CA GLY A 36 3.00 -9.52 -8.03
C GLY A 36 2.87 -8.25 -8.86
N ASN A 37 2.45 -7.13 -8.26
CA ASN A 37 2.32 -5.86 -8.97
C ASN A 37 3.68 -5.14 -9.03
N TRP A 38 3.76 -4.12 -9.88
CA TRP A 38 4.92 -3.23 -9.91
C TRP A 38 5.17 -2.63 -8.54
N GLY A 39 4.19 -2.00 -7.89
CA GLY A 39 4.24 -1.62 -6.46
C GLY A 39 2.93 -2.00 -5.77
N GLY A 40 2.92 -2.17 -4.46
CA GLY A 40 1.72 -2.61 -3.74
C GLY A 40 0.67 -1.50 -3.61
N ILE A 41 0.87 -0.59 -2.67
CA ILE A 41 -0.01 0.57 -2.42
C ILE A 41 0.82 1.84 -2.31
N ALA A 42 0.47 2.86 -3.07
CA ALA A 42 1.01 4.21 -2.92
C ALA A 42 -0.03 5.16 -2.31
N SER A 43 0.41 6.04 -1.41
CA SER A 43 -0.40 7.12 -0.85
C SER A 43 0.37 8.43 -0.86
N ARG A 44 -0.13 9.42 -1.61
CA ARG A 44 0.53 10.72 -1.76
C ARG A 44 -0.45 11.89 -1.72
N TRP A 45 0.11 13.07 -1.45
CA TRP A 45 -0.57 14.37 -1.48
C TRP A 45 -1.79 14.40 -0.55
N GLY A 46 -1.53 14.36 0.76
CA GLY A 46 -2.58 14.47 1.79
C GLY A 46 -3.53 13.28 1.87
N SER A 47 -3.20 12.16 1.22
CA SER A 47 -4.08 10.98 1.18
C SER A 47 -4.08 10.24 2.52
N SER A 48 -5.23 9.66 2.89
CA SER A 48 -5.41 8.98 4.17
C SER A 48 -6.09 7.59 4.08
N PRO A 49 -5.55 6.64 3.30
CA PRO A 49 -6.17 5.33 3.17
C PRO A 49 -6.01 4.49 4.44
N ILE A 50 -7.01 3.61 4.65
CA ILE A 50 -7.04 2.66 5.75
C ILE A 50 -6.97 1.25 5.18
N ILE A 51 -5.97 0.47 5.60
CA ILE A 51 -5.74 -0.91 5.16
C ILE A 51 -6.05 -1.84 6.33
N LYS A 52 -6.94 -2.81 6.10
CA LYS A 52 -7.38 -3.77 7.12
C LYS A 52 -7.41 -5.19 6.56
N ASN A 53 -6.87 -6.16 7.29
CA ASN A 53 -7.00 -7.58 6.94
C ASN A 53 -6.45 -7.89 5.53
N CYS A 54 -5.37 -7.23 5.13
CA CYS A 54 -4.82 -7.37 3.78
C CYS A 54 -3.54 -8.18 3.77
N THR A 55 -3.27 -8.83 2.65
CA THR A 55 -1.96 -9.42 2.34
C THR A 55 -1.35 -8.63 1.20
N ILE A 56 -0.21 -7.99 1.45
CA ILE A 56 0.54 -7.20 0.46
C ILE A 56 1.90 -7.85 0.32
N SER A 57 2.15 -8.57 -0.78
CA SER A 57 3.34 -9.41 -0.87
C SER A 57 3.91 -9.59 -2.25
N GLY A 58 5.22 -9.77 -2.36
CA GLY A 58 5.86 -10.09 -3.65
C GLY A 58 5.66 -9.01 -4.72
N ASN A 59 5.48 -7.74 -4.32
CA ASN A 59 5.46 -6.63 -5.27
C ASN A 59 6.90 -6.21 -5.60
N ARG A 60 7.13 -5.79 -6.85
CA ARG A 60 8.48 -5.58 -7.42
C ARG A 60 9.17 -4.29 -6.95
N ASP A 61 8.36 -3.34 -6.54
CA ASP A 61 8.66 -2.08 -5.85
C ASP A 61 8.02 -2.12 -4.45
N GLU A 62 8.01 -1.00 -3.71
CA GLU A 62 7.60 -1.02 -2.31
C GLU A 62 6.20 -1.62 -2.10
N GLY A 63 6.07 -2.42 -1.04
CA GLY A 63 4.77 -2.97 -0.63
C GLY A 63 3.79 -1.84 -0.30
N ILE A 64 4.25 -0.88 0.50
CA ILE A 64 3.56 0.38 0.75
C ILE A 64 4.53 1.54 0.64
N TYR A 65 4.17 2.56 -0.15
CA TYR A 65 4.86 3.85 -0.17
C TYR A 65 3.91 4.96 0.27
N CYS A 66 4.28 5.69 1.33
CA CYS A 66 3.52 6.83 1.83
C CYS A 66 4.38 8.09 1.79
N SER A 67 3.89 9.17 1.16
CA SER A 67 4.65 10.42 1.06
C SER A 67 3.80 11.68 0.98
N ARG A 68 4.45 12.84 1.05
CA ARG A 68 3.85 14.18 0.79
C ARG A 68 2.62 14.45 1.66
N ASP A 69 2.84 14.52 2.97
CA ASP A 69 1.85 14.81 4.01
C ASP A 69 0.70 13.80 4.09
N SER A 70 0.88 12.63 3.48
CA SER A 70 -0.10 11.54 3.57
C SER A 70 0.01 10.83 4.90
N SER A 71 -1.11 10.25 5.33
CA SER A 71 -1.15 9.40 6.51
C SER A 71 -1.71 8.03 6.15
N LEU A 72 -1.27 6.98 6.82
CA LEU A 72 -1.78 5.63 6.55
C LEU A 72 -2.05 4.90 7.86
N ILE A 73 -3.12 4.11 7.89
CA ILE A 73 -3.37 3.17 8.97
C ILE A 73 -3.37 1.76 8.37
N ILE A 74 -2.52 0.89 8.90
CA ILE A 74 -2.41 -0.50 8.50
C ILE A 74 -2.71 -1.36 9.72
N ASN A 75 -3.74 -2.19 9.60
CA ASN A 75 -4.21 -3.00 10.71
C ASN A 75 -4.44 -4.46 10.31
N ASN A 76 -4.01 -5.39 11.16
CA ASN A 76 -4.25 -6.82 11.00
C ASN A 76 -3.87 -7.33 9.60
N SER A 77 -2.73 -6.88 9.08
CA SER A 77 -2.31 -7.18 7.70
C SER A 77 -0.98 -7.94 7.68
N ILE A 78 -0.60 -8.45 6.52
CA ILE A 78 0.68 -9.10 6.27
C ILE A 78 1.38 -8.34 5.16
N LEU A 79 2.60 -7.91 5.40
CA LEU A 79 3.51 -7.35 4.41
C LEU A 79 4.72 -8.26 4.31
N TRP A 80 4.93 -8.89 3.16
CA TRP A 80 5.98 -9.89 3.02
C TRP A 80 6.60 -9.92 1.63
N ALA A 81 7.92 -10.07 1.55
CA ALA A 81 8.65 -10.26 0.30
C ALA A 81 8.41 -9.18 -0.77
N ASN A 82 8.00 -7.96 -0.39
CA ASN A 82 8.04 -6.81 -1.29
C ASN A 82 9.48 -6.26 -1.37
N THR A 83 9.89 -5.76 -2.54
CA THR A 83 11.25 -5.24 -2.77
C THR A 83 11.16 -3.84 -3.36
N PRO A 84 11.98 -2.85 -2.99
CA PRO A 84 13.07 -2.95 -2.02
C PRO A 84 12.59 -2.93 -0.56
N PHE A 85 11.39 -2.42 -0.28
CA PHE A 85 10.89 -2.26 1.09
C PHE A 85 9.48 -2.82 1.27
N GLN A 86 9.18 -3.37 2.46
CA GLN A 86 7.80 -3.67 2.84
C GLN A 86 7.00 -2.37 2.99
N ILE A 87 7.58 -1.38 3.67
CA ILE A 87 7.02 -0.06 3.90
C ILE A 87 8.11 0.98 3.70
N ARG A 88 7.80 2.05 2.96
CA ARG A 88 8.63 3.25 2.85
C ARG A 88 7.79 4.50 3.16
N GLU A 89 8.31 5.32 4.06
CA GLU A 89 7.74 6.62 4.47
C GLU A 89 8.67 7.75 4.04
N ASP A 90 8.11 8.82 3.46
CA ASP A 90 8.87 10.00 3.01
C ASP A 90 8.07 11.29 3.22
N GLY A 91 8.32 12.00 4.33
CA GLY A 91 7.56 13.18 4.71
C GLY A 91 6.07 12.89 4.90
N ALA A 92 5.76 11.75 5.53
CA ALA A 92 4.41 11.23 5.74
C ALA A 92 4.32 10.54 7.11
N SER A 93 3.16 9.95 7.43
CA SER A 93 2.98 9.18 8.66
C SER A 93 2.34 7.83 8.38
N ILE A 94 2.92 6.74 8.90
CA ILE A 94 2.33 5.40 8.82
C ILE A 94 2.11 4.83 10.21
N ASN A 95 0.87 4.42 10.50
CA ASN A 95 0.50 3.76 11.74
C ASN A 95 0.23 2.26 11.51
N VAL A 96 1.07 1.40 12.07
CA VAL A 96 1.01 -0.06 11.90
C VAL A 96 0.56 -0.73 13.20
N ARG A 97 -0.47 -1.59 13.15
CA ARG A 97 -1.02 -2.29 14.33
C ARG A 97 -1.44 -3.73 14.02
N TYR A 98 -0.98 -4.68 14.85
CA TYR A 98 -1.28 -6.11 14.68
C TYR A 98 -0.95 -6.63 13.27
N THR A 99 0.07 -6.03 12.64
CA THR A 99 0.46 -6.29 11.26
C THR A 99 1.84 -6.90 11.27
N ASP A 100 2.03 -7.93 10.46
CA ASP A 100 3.33 -8.54 10.22
C ASP A 100 4.04 -7.78 9.09
N VAL A 101 5.31 -7.39 9.30
CA VAL A 101 6.12 -6.57 8.38
C VAL A 101 7.54 -7.12 8.32
#